data_AF-A0AA38NV54-F1
#
_entry.id   AF-A0AA38NV54-F1
#
_cell.length_a   1.000
_cell.length_b   1.000
_cell.length_c   1.000
_cell.angle_alpha   90.00
_cell.angle_beta   90.00
_cell.angle_gamma   90.00
#
_symmetry.space_group_name_H-M   'P 1'
#
loop_
_entity.id
_entity.type
_entity.pdbx_description
1 polymer ?
#
loop_
_entity_poly.entity_id
_entity_poly.type
_entity_poly.pdbx_seq_one_letter_code
_entity_poly.pdbx_strand_id
1 'polypeptide(L)'
;MAHFSYSQYSRWRGRKYRDTRTWGQRIRRFNAAWEPLIKELADRFIEWKYSTQPNPTDGSSEYNFTIPVVDIHTLDREVNIQRPGDMTVSHALMRAGYLGSSPEQPSLAVSLQTLELFRTLRLFKPNLSVEAFAKTICHLYSKPYRRSYRTALSDTFDVYLSIVREVDARVASELGHDEPNYRVLHSCPSCSYELEGETELRFSRMFVIDGNNSLKRMKGFNGRTVADTRVFDKSDYYLSREYVDQYADEVKARRPSNVNRNPEIDNEDADEWEDVVHGDVRNPKPWTRITSFWRITRKPP
;
A
#
# COMPACT_ATOMS: atom_id res chain seq x y z
N MET A 1 -10.42 -63.41 7.20
CA MET A 1 -11.37 -62.32 6.90
C MET A 1 -11.53 -61.47 8.14
N ALA A 2 -10.89 -60.30 8.19
CA ALA A 2 -11.04 -59.34 9.27
C ALA A 2 -11.65 -58.06 8.68
N HIS A 3 -12.92 -57.80 9.02
CA HIS A 3 -13.64 -56.59 8.64
C HIS A 3 -13.21 -55.44 9.56
N PHE A 4 -12.46 -54.47 9.04
CA PHE A 4 -12.26 -53.19 9.70
C PHE A 4 -13.45 -52.27 9.40
N SER A 5 -14.26 -52.05 10.43
CA SER A 5 -15.36 -51.07 10.45
C SER A 5 -14.79 -49.65 10.37
N TYR A 6 -15.19 -48.90 9.34
CA TYR A 6 -14.80 -47.51 9.14
C TYR A 6 -15.63 -46.63 10.08
N SER A 7 -14.99 -46.10 11.14
CA SER A 7 -15.59 -45.12 12.03
C SER A 7 -15.95 -43.85 11.25
N GLN A 8 -17.24 -43.53 11.20
CA GLN A 8 -17.76 -42.31 10.60
C GLN A 8 -17.36 -41.11 11.46
N TYR A 9 -16.32 -40.38 11.04
CA TYR A 9 -16.03 -39.06 11.58
C TYR A 9 -17.17 -38.09 11.21
N SER A 10 -18.03 -37.79 12.18
CA SER A 10 -19.04 -36.74 12.08
C SER A 10 -18.34 -35.39 11.90
N ARG A 11 -18.42 -34.86 10.67
CA ARG A 11 -17.83 -33.58 10.28
C ARG A 11 -18.67 -32.46 10.90
N TRP A 12 -18.31 -32.01 12.10
CA TRP A 12 -18.90 -30.82 12.73
C TRP A 12 -18.72 -29.62 11.79
N ARG A 13 -19.76 -29.30 11.02
CA ARG A 13 -19.83 -28.06 10.25
C ARG A 13 -20.36 -26.98 11.18
N GLY A 14 -19.46 -26.31 11.90
CA GLY A 14 -19.82 -25.10 12.63
C GLY A 14 -20.55 -24.11 11.72
N ARG A 15 -21.57 -23.43 12.25
CA ARG A 15 -22.31 -22.39 11.53
C ARG A 15 -21.31 -21.36 11.00
N LYS A 16 -21.12 -21.30 9.69
CA LYS A 16 -20.37 -20.22 9.05
C LYS A 16 -21.23 -18.97 9.11
N TYR A 17 -20.95 -18.10 10.08
CA TYR A 17 -21.50 -16.76 10.06
C TYR A 17 -21.10 -16.09 8.73
N ARG A 18 -22.09 -15.80 7.90
CA ARG A 18 -21.88 -15.15 6.61
C ARG A 18 -22.01 -13.65 6.85
N ASP A 19 -20.88 -12.99 7.00
CA ASP A 19 -20.82 -11.53 7.05
C ASP A 19 -21.45 -10.99 5.76
N THR A 20 -22.58 -10.28 5.89
CA THR A 20 -23.32 -9.69 4.77
C THR A 20 -22.72 -8.36 4.33
N ARG A 21 -21.77 -7.81 5.10
CA ARG A 21 -21.13 -6.53 4.78
C ARG A 21 -20.25 -6.67 3.56
N THR A 22 -20.33 -5.68 2.68
CA THR A 22 -19.41 -5.60 1.54
C THR A 22 -18.00 -5.24 2.02
N TRP A 23 -16.98 -5.59 1.23
CA TRP A 23 -15.60 -5.20 1.52
C TRP A 23 -15.46 -3.67 1.69
N GLY A 24 -16.11 -2.88 0.83
CA GLY A 24 -16.09 -1.42 0.93
C GLY A 24 -16.79 -0.86 2.18
N GLN A 25 -17.85 -1.52 2.68
CA GLN A 25 -18.45 -1.14 3.97
C GLN A 25 -17.51 -1.42 5.15
N ARG A 26 -16.78 -2.54 5.09
CA ARG A 26 -15.79 -2.90 6.12
C ARG A 26 -14.66 -1.89 6.18
N ILE A 27 -14.10 -1.50 5.04
CA ILE A 27 -13.01 -0.51 4.98
C ILE A 27 -13.49 0.87 5.44
N ARG A 28 -14.66 1.34 5.00
CA ARG A 28 -15.19 2.64 5.44
C ARG A 28 -15.38 2.71 6.95
N ARG A 29 -15.98 1.68 7.55
CA ARG A 29 -16.15 1.61 9.01
C ARG A 29 -14.82 1.52 9.74
N PHE A 30 -13.87 0.75 9.19
CA PHE A 30 -12.54 0.65 9.76
C PHE A 30 -11.84 2.02 9.79
N ASN A 31 -11.81 2.73 8.65
CA ASN A 31 -11.20 4.05 8.57
C ASN A 31 -11.91 5.06 9.48
N ALA A 32 -13.25 5.11 9.47
CA ALA A 32 -14.03 6.02 10.30
C ALA A 32 -13.82 5.79 11.80
N ALA A 33 -13.53 4.55 12.22
CA ALA A 33 -13.24 4.24 13.63
C ALA A 33 -11.84 4.73 14.05
N TRP A 34 -10.86 4.76 13.14
CA TRP A 34 -9.50 5.21 13.43
C TRP A 34 -9.29 6.71 13.22
N GLU A 35 -10.01 7.32 12.29
CA GLU A 35 -9.83 8.71 11.87
C GLU A 35 -9.77 9.72 13.04
N PRO A 36 -10.68 9.68 14.04
CA PRO A 36 -10.62 10.62 15.16
C PRO A 36 -9.36 10.48 16.02
N LEU A 37 -8.76 9.28 16.03
CA LEU A 37 -7.61 8.96 16.87
C LEU A 37 -6.27 9.21 16.18
N ILE A 38 -6.23 9.38 14.85
CA ILE A 38 -4.95 9.47 14.12
C ILE A 38 -4.06 10.60 14.64
N LYS A 39 -4.64 11.76 14.95
CA LYS A 39 -3.87 12.91 15.43
C LYS A 39 -3.22 12.64 16.79
N GLU A 40 -3.99 12.12 17.74
CA GLU A 40 -3.52 11.79 19.08
C GLU A 40 -2.51 10.61 19.04
N LEU A 41 -2.77 9.61 18.20
CA LEU A 41 -1.85 8.49 18.00
C LEU A 41 -0.53 8.91 17.36
N ALA A 42 -0.52 9.95 16.51
CA ALA A 42 0.71 10.51 15.98
C ALA A 42 1.58 11.16 17.07
N ASP A 43 0.96 11.88 18.02
CA ASP A 43 1.68 12.42 19.18
C ASP A 43 2.33 11.30 19.99
N ARG A 44 1.54 10.26 20.32
CA ARG A 44 2.02 9.09 21.08
C ARG A 44 3.07 8.28 20.32
N PHE A 45 2.97 8.22 19.00
CA PHE A 45 3.98 7.58 18.17
C PHE A 45 5.31 8.32 18.24
N ILE A 46 5.30 9.66 18.18
CA ILE A 46 6.50 10.49 18.34
C ILE A 46 7.08 10.32 19.74
N GLU A 47 6.24 10.41 20.78
CA GLU A 47 6.64 10.18 22.18
C GLU A 47 7.31 8.81 22.33
N TRP A 48 6.69 7.74 21.83
CA TRP A 48 7.26 6.39 21.88
C TRP A 48 8.59 6.29 21.12
N LYS A 49 8.66 6.84 19.90
CA LYS A 49 9.84 6.71 19.03
C LYS A 49 11.08 7.42 19.58
N TYR A 50 10.90 8.52 20.29
CA TYR A 50 11.98 9.33 20.86
C TYR A 50 12.04 9.27 22.40
N SER A 51 11.23 8.43 23.04
CA SER A 51 11.34 8.20 24.49
C SER A 51 12.67 7.53 24.79
N THR A 52 13.44 8.17 25.66
CA THR A 52 14.69 7.62 26.22
C THR A 52 14.46 6.84 27.51
N GLN A 53 13.24 6.89 28.07
CA GLN A 53 12.92 6.24 29.34
C GLN A 53 12.32 4.85 29.09
N PRO A 54 12.79 3.82 29.82
CA PRO A 54 12.08 2.54 29.86
C PRO A 54 10.67 2.77 30.40
N ASN A 55 9.69 2.04 29.84
CA ASN A 55 8.31 2.13 30.31
C ASN A 55 8.27 1.86 31.83
N PRO A 56 7.72 2.77 32.65
CA PRO A 56 7.70 2.62 34.09
C PRO A 56 7.02 1.29 34.45
N THR A 57 7.74 0.47 35.20
CA THR A 57 7.45 -0.96 35.33
C THR A 57 6.53 -1.32 36.49
N ASP A 58 6.20 -0.39 37.39
CA ASP A 58 5.46 -0.74 38.60
C ASP A 58 4.30 0.21 38.88
N GLY A 59 3.10 -0.27 38.57
CA GLY A 59 1.84 0.32 38.99
C GLY A 59 0.71 -0.63 38.65
N SER A 60 0.31 -1.50 39.58
CA SER A 60 -0.86 -2.36 39.39
C SER A 60 -2.12 -1.51 39.22
N SER A 61 -2.54 -1.28 37.99
CA SER A 61 -3.82 -0.65 37.67
C SER A 61 -4.89 -1.73 37.47
N GLU A 62 -6.11 -1.47 37.93
CA GLU A 62 -7.27 -2.34 37.71
C GLU A 62 -7.56 -2.58 36.23
N TYR A 63 -7.14 -1.64 35.36
CA TYR A 63 -7.43 -1.68 33.93
C TYR A 63 -6.34 -2.35 33.07
N ASN A 64 -5.31 -2.91 33.71
CA ASN A 64 -4.27 -3.67 33.02
C ASN A 64 -4.88 -4.86 32.27
N PHE A 65 -4.37 -5.14 31.07
CA PHE A 65 -4.88 -6.23 30.26
C PHE A 65 -3.75 -6.95 29.52
N THR A 66 -3.94 -8.24 29.29
CA THR A 66 -3.03 -9.04 28.47
C THR A 66 -3.63 -9.22 27.08
N ILE A 67 -2.82 -9.03 26.04
CA ILE A 67 -3.25 -9.14 24.64
C ILE A 67 -2.25 -9.97 23.83
N PRO A 68 -2.71 -10.81 22.89
CA PRO A 68 -1.83 -11.45 21.92
C PRO A 68 -1.11 -10.42 21.04
N VAL A 69 0.18 -10.62 20.80
CA VAL A 69 1.01 -9.72 20.00
C VAL A 69 1.73 -10.40 18.86
N VAL A 70 2.09 -9.59 17.86
CA VAL A 70 3.03 -9.94 16.81
C VAL A 70 4.22 -8.98 16.90
N ASP A 71 5.34 -9.52 17.33
CA ASP A 71 6.62 -8.84 17.43
C ASP A 71 7.73 -9.72 16.85
N ILE A 72 8.27 -9.33 15.70
CA ILE A 72 9.33 -10.10 15.03
C ILE A 72 10.66 -10.06 15.78
N HIS A 73 10.87 -9.09 16.66
CA HIS A 73 12.12 -8.88 17.38
C HIS A 73 12.16 -9.70 18.67
N THR A 74 11.09 -9.69 19.46
CA THR A 74 11.04 -10.45 20.72
C THR A 74 10.45 -11.85 20.54
N LEU A 75 9.59 -12.04 19.53
CA LEU A 75 8.79 -13.25 19.32
C LEU A 75 7.87 -13.60 20.50
N ASP A 76 7.59 -12.61 21.36
CA ASP A 76 6.61 -12.75 22.42
C ASP A 76 5.22 -13.00 21.84
N ARG A 77 4.44 -13.81 22.55
CA ARG A 77 3.10 -14.22 22.11
C ARG A 77 2.01 -13.35 22.71
N GLU A 78 2.26 -12.82 23.89
CA GLU A 78 1.35 -12.00 24.66
C GLU A 78 2.17 -10.94 25.40
N VAL A 79 1.58 -9.78 25.60
CA VAL A 79 2.16 -8.71 26.41
C VAL A 79 1.11 -8.24 27.42
N ASN A 80 1.56 -7.90 28.62
CA ASN A 80 0.72 -7.24 29.60
C ASN A 80 0.86 -5.72 29.43
N ILE A 81 -0.25 -5.07 29.09
CA ILE A 81 -0.32 -3.63 28.87
C ILE A 81 -0.78 -2.96 30.16
N GLN A 82 0.07 -2.06 30.65
CA GLN A 82 -0.25 -1.19 31.76
C GLN A 82 -1.16 -0.08 31.28
N ARG A 83 -2.35 0.05 31.87
CA ARG A 83 -3.35 1.03 31.45
C ARG A 83 -3.91 1.78 32.67
N PRO A 84 -3.64 3.08 32.78
CA PRO A 84 -4.38 3.97 33.69
C PRO A 84 -5.85 4.10 33.28
N GLY A 85 -6.77 4.30 34.23
CA GLY A 85 -8.22 4.31 33.97
C GLY A 85 -8.72 5.44 33.07
N ASP A 86 -7.97 6.54 32.99
CA ASP A 86 -8.22 7.70 32.13
C ASP A 86 -7.73 7.52 30.69
N MET A 87 -6.92 6.49 30.41
CA MET A 87 -6.32 6.25 29.10
C MET A 87 -7.17 5.29 28.26
N THR A 88 -7.24 5.50 26.94
CA THR A 88 -7.88 4.55 26.00
C THR A 88 -6.99 3.33 25.76
N VAL A 89 -7.58 2.22 25.29
CA VAL A 89 -6.83 0.99 24.97
C VAL A 89 -5.78 1.25 23.88
N SER A 90 -6.15 1.99 22.83
CA SER A 90 -5.23 2.33 21.74
C SER A 90 -4.04 3.19 22.20
N HIS A 91 -4.27 4.14 23.13
CA HIS A 91 -3.18 4.96 23.66
C HIS A 91 -2.22 4.14 24.53
N ALA A 92 -2.77 3.26 25.38
CA ALA A 92 -1.95 2.38 26.21
C ALA A 92 -1.08 1.43 25.36
N LEU A 93 -1.66 0.88 24.28
CA LEU A 93 -0.91 0.08 23.30
C LEU A 93 0.20 0.89 22.61
N MET A 94 -0.13 2.09 22.11
CA MET A 94 0.84 2.94 21.41
C MET A 94 2.03 3.28 22.29
N ARG A 95 1.79 3.66 23.55
CA ARG A 95 2.84 3.94 24.53
C ARG A 95 3.71 2.70 24.81
N ALA A 96 3.11 1.51 24.82
CA ALA A 96 3.83 0.25 24.97
C ALA A 96 4.58 -0.19 23.69
N GLY A 97 4.44 0.53 22.57
CA GLY A 97 5.10 0.21 21.31
C GLY A 97 4.31 -0.74 20.40
N TYR A 98 3.00 -0.84 20.61
CA TYR A 98 2.10 -1.72 19.85
C TYR A 98 0.95 -0.95 19.23
N LEU A 99 0.42 -1.46 18.11
CA LEU A 99 -0.79 -0.97 17.48
C LEU A 99 -1.83 -2.09 17.40
N GLY A 100 -3.03 -1.82 17.89
CA GLY A 100 -4.13 -2.80 17.92
C GLY A 100 -4.76 -3.03 16.54
N SER A 101 -5.37 -4.20 16.36
CA SER A 101 -6.15 -4.53 15.15
C SER A 101 -7.44 -3.72 15.01
N SER A 102 -7.90 -3.09 16.09
CA SER A 102 -9.07 -2.20 16.17
C SER A 102 -8.86 -1.19 17.31
N PRO A 103 -9.54 -0.03 17.27
CA PRO A 103 -9.22 1.05 18.20
C PRO A 103 -9.79 0.85 19.62
N GLU A 104 -10.95 0.21 19.73
CA GLU A 104 -11.67 0.06 21.02
C GLU A 104 -11.37 -1.29 21.70
N GLN A 105 -11.51 -2.38 20.95
CA GLN A 105 -11.40 -3.76 21.45
C GLN A 105 -10.50 -4.60 20.53
N PRO A 106 -9.18 -4.36 20.54
CA PRO A 106 -8.25 -5.13 19.73
C PRO A 106 -8.17 -6.57 20.22
N SER A 107 -8.18 -7.51 19.28
CA SER A 107 -7.99 -8.95 19.56
C SER A 107 -6.55 -9.41 19.34
N LEU A 108 -5.75 -8.57 18.69
CA LEU A 108 -4.34 -8.75 18.40
C LEU A 108 -3.71 -7.35 18.33
N ALA A 109 -2.46 -7.22 18.75
CA ALA A 109 -1.66 -6.04 18.46
C ALA A 109 -0.38 -6.42 17.69
N VAL A 110 0.14 -5.48 16.90
CA VAL A 110 1.41 -5.63 16.17
C VAL A 110 2.38 -4.59 16.68
N SER A 111 3.61 -5.01 16.95
CA SER A 111 4.69 -4.12 17.37
C SER A 111 4.97 -3.06 16.29
N LEU A 112 5.14 -1.81 16.71
CA LEU A 112 5.47 -0.70 15.82
C LEU A 112 6.80 -0.94 15.10
N GLN A 113 7.76 -1.58 15.76
CA GLN A 113 9.04 -1.96 15.14
C GLN A 113 8.84 -2.99 14.02
N THR A 114 7.92 -3.94 14.21
CA THR A 114 7.57 -4.93 13.18
C THR A 114 6.90 -4.26 11.97
N LEU A 115 6.03 -3.26 12.21
CA LEU A 115 5.38 -2.49 11.14
C LEU A 115 6.37 -1.61 10.39
N GLU A 116 7.31 -0.98 11.09
CA GLU A 116 8.37 -0.20 10.46
C GLU A 116 9.30 -1.07 9.64
N LEU A 117 9.73 -2.24 10.15
CA LEU A 117 10.50 -3.21 9.37
C LEU A 117 9.77 -3.58 8.08
N PHE A 118 8.46 -3.84 8.18
CA PHE A 118 7.66 -4.16 7.00
C PHE A 118 7.62 -2.99 6.01
N ARG A 119 7.44 -1.75 6.48
CA ARG A 119 7.50 -0.55 5.64
C ARG A 119 8.86 -0.44 4.95
N THR A 120 9.96 -0.54 5.69
CA THR A 120 11.33 -0.46 5.14
C THR A 120 11.57 -1.52 4.08
N LEU A 121 11.18 -2.78 4.33
CA LEU A 121 11.32 -3.85 3.35
C LEU A 121 10.54 -3.55 2.07
N ARG A 122 9.35 -2.96 2.16
CA ARG A 122 8.55 -2.60 0.98
C ARG A 122 9.12 -1.41 0.21
N LEU A 123 9.89 -0.52 0.83
CA LEU A 123 10.60 0.56 0.13
C LEU A 123 11.66 -0.01 -0.83
N PHE A 124 12.42 -1.02 -0.40
CA PHE A 124 13.44 -1.67 -1.24
C PHE A 124 12.88 -2.78 -2.13
N LYS A 125 11.77 -3.41 -1.69
CA LYS A 125 11.17 -4.55 -2.38
C LYS A 125 9.64 -4.39 -2.49
N PRO A 126 9.14 -3.57 -3.44
CA PRO A 126 7.71 -3.26 -3.54
C PRO A 126 6.80 -4.47 -3.79
N ASN A 127 7.34 -5.54 -4.41
CA ASN A 127 6.61 -6.78 -4.65
C ASN A 127 6.53 -7.71 -3.42
N LEU A 128 7.12 -7.34 -2.28
CA LEU A 128 6.91 -8.06 -1.02
C LEU A 128 5.46 -7.85 -0.58
N SER A 129 4.68 -8.92 -0.65
CA SER A 129 3.28 -8.91 -0.27
C SER A 129 3.10 -9.04 1.25
N VAL A 130 1.98 -8.51 1.76
CA VAL A 130 1.57 -8.72 3.16
C VAL A 130 1.45 -10.22 3.50
N GLU A 131 1.02 -11.03 2.54
CA GLU A 131 0.93 -12.48 2.71
C GLU A 131 2.31 -13.14 2.87
N ALA A 132 3.28 -12.76 2.05
CA ALA A 132 4.63 -13.27 2.15
C ALA A 132 5.24 -12.91 3.51
N PHE A 133 5.10 -11.65 3.94
CA PHE A 133 5.59 -11.21 5.24
C PHE A 133 4.88 -11.92 6.40
N ALA A 134 3.55 -12.07 6.34
CA ALA A 134 2.79 -12.83 7.33
C ALA A 134 3.24 -14.30 7.43
N LYS A 135 3.55 -14.95 6.31
CA LYS A 135 4.11 -16.31 6.28
C LYS A 135 5.49 -16.36 6.94
N THR A 136 6.36 -15.38 6.67
CA THR A 136 7.67 -15.26 7.33
C THR A 136 7.51 -15.16 8.84
N ILE A 137 6.63 -14.27 9.32
CA ILE A 137 6.33 -14.15 10.75
C ILE A 137 5.82 -15.47 11.32
N CYS A 138 4.84 -16.12 10.67
CA CYS A 138 4.31 -17.40 11.13
C CYS A 138 5.41 -18.47 11.24
N HIS A 139 6.33 -18.50 10.29
CA HIS A 139 7.48 -19.39 10.30
C HIS A 139 8.40 -19.13 11.51
N LEU A 140 8.76 -17.86 11.78
CA LEU A 140 9.56 -17.48 12.94
C LEU A 140 8.89 -17.88 14.26
N TYR A 141 7.58 -17.70 14.37
CA TYR A 141 6.78 -18.11 15.53
C TYR A 141 6.55 -19.63 15.63
N SER A 142 6.99 -20.42 14.65
CA SER A 142 6.67 -21.85 14.54
C SER A 142 5.15 -22.12 14.59
N LYS A 143 4.35 -21.28 13.93
CA LYS A 143 2.90 -21.37 13.86
C LYS A 143 2.43 -21.63 12.43
N PRO A 144 1.35 -22.41 12.23
CA PRO A 144 0.77 -22.55 10.91
C PRO A 144 0.18 -21.22 10.45
N TYR A 145 0.43 -20.87 9.19
CA TYR A 145 -0.13 -19.67 8.57
C TYR A 145 -1.66 -19.67 8.62
N ARG A 146 -2.23 -18.56 9.07
CA ARG A 146 -3.67 -18.29 9.06
C ARG A 146 -3.97 -16.98 8.37
N ARG A 147 -5.03 -16.95 7.55
CA ARG A 147 -5.47 -15.74 6.84
C ARG A 147 -5.79 -14.57 7.78
N SER A 148 -6.21 -14.86 9.01
CA SER A 148 -6.48 -13.86 10.05
C SER A 148 -5.23 -13.04 10.39
N TYR A 149 -4.04 -13.65 10.45
CA TYR A 149 -2.79 -12.93 10.71
C TYR A 149 -2.45 -11.96 9.59
N ARG A 150 -2.61 -12.40 8.33
CA ARG A 150 -2.44 -11.52 7.17
C ARG A 150 -3.41 -10.35 7.21
N THR A 151 -4.68 -10.60 7.54
CA THR A 151 -5.69 -9.54 7.65
C THR A 151 -5.35 -8.56 8.76
N ALA A 152 -5.06 -9.05 9.97
CA ALA A 152 -4.69 -8.18 11.09
C ALA A 152 -3.43 -7.35 10.79
N LEU A 153 -2.40 -7.97 10.18
CA LEU A 153 -1.20 -7.26 9.75
C LEU A 153 -1.51 -6.20 8.68
N SER A 154 -2.33 -6.52 7.68
CA SER A 154 -2.73 -5.56 6.64
C SER A 154 -3.48 -4.37 7.23
N ASP A 155 -4.48 -4.65 8.08
CA ASP A 155 -5.35 -3.65 8.68
C ASP A 155 -4.52 -2.73 9.60
N THR A 156 -3.66 -3.31 10.44
CA THR A 156 -2.78 -2.56 11.36
C THR A 156 -1.73 -1.76 10.59
N PHE A 157 -1.21 -2.28 9.47
CA PHE A 157 -0.26 -1.57 8.62
C PHE A 157 -0.87 -0.36 7.91
N ASP A 158 -2.14 -0.44 7.47
CA ASP A 158 -2.84 0.71 6.89
C ASP A 158 -3.03 1.85 7.90
N VAL A 159 -3.30 1.52 9.17
CA VAL A 159 -3.37 2.51 10.28
C VAL A 159 -2.00 3.08 10.57
N TYR A 160 -0.97 2.24 10.64
CA TYR A 160 0.42 2.68 10.80
C TYR A 160 0.84 3.68 9.74
N LEU A 161 0.55 3.40 8.46
CA LEU A 161 0.83 4.33 7.38
C LEU A 161 0.05 5.64 7.51
N SER A 162 -1.17 5.60 8.02
CA SER A 162 -1.96 6.81 8.30
C SER A 162 -1.32 7.68 9.39
N ILE A 163 -0.80 7.06 10.46
CA ILE A 163 -0.07 7.75 11.53
C ILE A 163 1.22 8.38 10.99
N VAL A 164 2.02 7.61 10.24
CA VAL A 164 3.26 8.11 9.65
C VAL A 164 2.99 9.28 8.71
N ARG A 165 1.94 9.21 7.88
CA ARG A 165 1.55 10.31 6.98
C ARG A 165 1.14 11.57 7.73
N GLU A 166 0.44 11.43 8.85
CA GLU A 166 0.09 12.56 9.72
C GLU A 166 1.36 13.21 10.28
N VAL A 167 2.36 12.41 10.71
CA VAL A 167 3.66 12.93 11.14
C VAL A 167 4.39 13.63 9.98
N ASP A 168 4.48 13.00 8.81
CA ASP A 168 5.12 13.58 7.63
C ASP A 168 4.45 14.90 7.22
N ALA A 169 3.12 15.00 7.31
CA ALA A 169 2.37 16.23 7.03
C ALA A 169 2.70 17.36 8.01
N ARG A 170 2.83 17.05 9.30
CA ARG A 170 3.23 18.03 10.32
C ARG A 170 4.67 18.50 10.11
N VAL A 171 5.58 17.57 9.80
CA VAL A 171 6.97 17.90 9.48
C VAL A 171 7.03 18.77 8.23
N ALA A 172 6.25 18.45 7.19
CA ALA A 172 6.16 19.27 6.00
C ALA A 172 5.71 20.69 6.32
N SER A 173 4.65 20.85 7.13
CA SER A 173 4.16 22.17 7.53
C SER A 173 5.19 22.97 8.34
N GLU A 174 5.88 22.33 9.29
CA GLU A 174 6.91 22.98 10.11
C GLU A 174 8.13 23.43 9.28
N LEU A 175 8.44 22.70 8.20
CA LEU A 175 9.52 23.04 7.27
C LEU A 175 9.08 24.00 6.16
N GLY A 176 7.81 24.40 6.09
CA GLY A 176 7.27 25.21 5.00
C GLY A 176 7.19 24.47 3.66
N HIS A 177 7.06 23.14 3.70
CA HIS A 177 7.00 22.26 2.53
C HIS A 177 5.54 21.93 2.10
N ASP A 178 4.56 22.62 2.67
CA ASP A 178 3.12 22.44 2.42
C ASP A 178 2.53 23.47 1.43
N GLU A 179 3.38 24.27 0.78
CA GLU A 179 2.96 25.23 -0.25
C GLU A 179 2.42 24.54 -1.52
N PRO A 180 1.48 25.19 -2.25
CA PRO A 180 1.00 24.67 -3.53
C PRO A 180 2.14 24.41 -4.52
N ASN A 181 2.16 23.22 -5.11
CA ASN A 181 3.19 22.79 -6.07
C ASN A 181 4.62 22.72 -5.49
N TYR A 182 4.79 22.74 -4.16
CA TYR A 182 6.09 22.69 -3.50
C TYR A 182 7.00 21.60 -4.11
N ARG A 183 6.47 20.40 -4.35
CA ARG A 183 7.23 19.31 -4.97
C ARG A 183 7.77 19.70 -6.34
N VAL A 184 6.95 20.25 -7.25
CA VAL A 184 7.41 20.58 -8.61
C VAL A 184 8.44 21.72 -8.60
N LEU A 185 8.31 22.65 -7.65
CA LEU A 185 9.23 23.77 -7.48
C LEU A 185 10.58 23.30 -6.88
N HIS A 186 10.56 22.36 -5.94
CA HIS A 186 11.74 22.01 -5.12
C HIS A 186 12.30 20.59 -5.31
N SER A 187 11.67 19.70 -6.10
CA SER A 187 12.10 18.27 -6.21
C SER A 187 13.48 18.06 -6.84
N CYS A 188 13.87 18.90 -7.80
CA CYS A 188 15.18 18.80 -8.45
C CYS A 188 15.82 20.18 -8.47
N PRO A 189 16.67 20.51 -7.48
CA PRO A 189 17.37 21.80 -7.45
C PRO A 189 18.11 22.08 -8.77
N SER A 190 18.85 21.11 -9.32
CA SER A 190 19.54 21.29 -10.60
C SER A 190 18.64 21.50 -11.81
N CYS A 191 17.37 21.05 -11.75
CA CYS A 191 16.42 21.17 -12.85
C CYS A 191 15.49 22.39 -12.71
N SER A 192 15.37 22.93 -11.49
CA SER A 192 14.42 23.98 -11.13
C SER A 192 15.06 25.30 -10.74
N TYR A 193 16.38 25.33 -10.54
CA TYR A 193 17.10 26.52 -10.13
C TYR A 193 17.55 27.32 -11.35
N GLU A 194 17.07 28.57 -11.46
CA GLU A 194 17.45 29.52 -12.51
C GLU A 194 18.49 30.51 -11.93
N LEU A 195 19.55 30.77 -12.68
CA LEU A 195 20.61 31.70 -12.27
C LEU A 195 20.24 33.15 -12.62
N GLU A 196 20.72 34.10 -11.81
CA GLU A 196 20.61 35.53 -12.15
C GLU A 196 21.31 35.82 -13.48
N GLY A 197 20.55 36.28 -14.47
CA GLY A 197 21.05 36.56 -15.82
C GLY A 197 21.13 35.34 -16.74
N GLU A 198 20.53 34.20 -16.37
CA GLU A 198 20.40 33.06 -17.26
C GLU A 198 19.54 33.41 -18.49
N THR A 199 20.00 33.03 -19.68
CA THR A 199 19.27 33.26 -20.92
C THR A 199 18.00 32.41 -20.93
N GLU A 200 16.84 33.05 -21.18
CA GLU A 200 15.57 32.35 -21.26
C GLU A 200 15.60 31.25 -22.33
N LEU A 201 15.37 30.01 -21.89
CA LEU A 201 15.35 28.84 -22.77
C LEU A 201 13.97 28.74 -23.46
N ARG A 202 13.95 28.46 -24.76
CA ARG A 202 12.70 28.16 -25.50
C ARG A 202 11.89 27.03 -24.86
N PHE A 203 12.57 26.05 -24.28
CA PHE A 203 11.99 24.98 -23.48
C PHE A 203 12.81 24.87 -22.19
N SER A 204 12.22 25.22 -21.05
CA SER A 204 12.92 25.20 -19.75
C SER A 204 13.08 23.79 -19.20
N ARG A 205 12.15 22.87 -19.52
CA ARG A 205 12.16 21.49 -19.00
C ARG A 205 11.63 20.49 -20.01
N MET A 206 12.19 19.28 -19.97
CA MET A 206 11.68 18.11 -20.67
C MET A 206 11.22 17.08 -19.64
N PHE A 207 9.95 16.73 -19.67
CA PHE A 207 9.38 15.71 -18.79
C PHE A 207 9.32 14.37 -19.53
N VAL A 208 9.91 13.33 -18.93
CA VAL A 208 9.74 11.94 -19.37
C VAL A 208 8.78 11.28 -18.41
N ILE A 209 7.55 11.04 -18.89
CA ILE A 209 6.47 10.47 -18.08
C ILE A 209 6.24 9.04 -18.54
N ASP A 210 6.39 8.08 -17.64
CA ASP A 210 5.87 6.75 -17.88
C ASP A 210 4.33 6.84 -17.83
N GLY A 211 3.67 6.53 -18.95
CA GLY A 211 2.22 6.55 -19.07
C GLY A 211 1.49 5.57 -18.15
N ASN A 212 2.23 4.82 -17.32
CA ASN A 212 1.71 3.93 -16.29
C ASN A 212 0.66 2.96 -16.85
N ASN A 213 0.96 2.43 -18.06
CA ASN A 213 0.06 1.60 -18.84
C ASN A 213 -0.35 0.31 -18.13
N SER A 214 0.35 -0.10 -17.07
CA SER A 214 -0.05 -1.21 -16.20
C SER A 214 -1.43 -1.05 -15.57
N LEU A 215 -1.87 0.18 -15.27
CA LEU A 215 -3.18 0.43 -14.67
C LEU A 215 -4.34 0.17 -15.63
N LYS A 216 -4.12 0.25 -16.96
CA LYS A 216 -5.12 -0.10 -17.97
C LYS A 216 -5.54 -1.58 -17.90
N ARG A 217 -4.70 -2.45 -17.33
CA ARG A 217 -4.97 -3.87 -17.10
C ARG A 217 -5.91 -4.15 -15.91
N MET A 218 -6.21 -3.13 -15.09
CA MET A 218 -7.10 -3.24 -13.92
C MET A 218 -8.57 -2.92 -14.25
N LYS A 219 -8.91 -2.67 -15.53
CA LYS A 219 -10.31 -2.49 -15.95
C LYS A 219 -11.07 -3.79 -15.65
N GLY A 220 -11.98 -3.73 -14.68
CA GLY A 220 -12.71 -4.89 -14.22
C GLY A 220 -13.50 -5.55 -15.34
N PHE A 221 -13.36 -6.87 -15.46
CA PHE A 221 -14.24 -7.67 -16.32
C PHE A 221 -15.69 -7.55 -15.83
N ASN A 222 -16.63 -7.31 -16.74
CA ASN A 222 -18.08 -7.22 -16.48
C ASN A 222 -18.52 -6.12 -15.49
N GLY A 223 -17.95 -4.91 -15.58
CA GLY A 223 -18.43 -3.75 -14.81
C GLY A 223 -18.21 -3.86 -13.30
N ARG A 224 -17.40 -4.83 -12.84
CA ARG A 224 -16.99 -4.89 -11.44
C ARG A 224 -16.07 -3.72 -11.13
N THR A 225 -16.45 -2.90 -10.17
CA THR A 225 -15.56 -1.90 -9.57
C THR A 225 -14.46 -2.64 -8.81
N VAL A 226 -13.36 -2.94 -9.49
CA VAL A 226 -12.15 -3.58 -8.90
C VAL A 226 -11.23 -2.52 -8.28
N ALA A 227 -11.47 -1.24 -8.56
CA ALA A 227 -10.67 -0.15 -8.03
C ALA A 227 -10.94 0.07 -6.53
N ASP A 228 -9.87 0.33 -5.79
CA ASP A 228 -9.95 0.86 -4.43
C ASP A 228 -10.69 2.20 -4.48
N THR A 229 -11.70 2.37 -3.63
CA THR A 229 -12.52 3.60 -3.57
C THR A 229 -11.96 4.62 -2.59
N ARG A 230 -10.86 4.31 -1.89
CA ARG A 230 -10.19 5.27 -1.01
C ARG A 230 -9.58 6.38 -1.86
N VAL A 231 -9.84 7.63 -1.46
CA VAL A 231 -9.21 8.81 -2.05
C VAL A 231 -7.97 9.12 -1.21
N PHE A 232 -6.88 9.45 -1.88
CA PHE A 232 -5.64 9.89 -1.21
C PHE A 232 -5.65 11.42 -1.15
N ASP A 233 -6.57 11.96 -0.35
CA ASP A 233 -6.94 13.37 -0.24
C ASP A 233 -5.91 14.22 0.53
N LYS A 234 -5.24 13.63 1.51
CA LYS A 234 -4.23 14.33 2.35
C LYS A 234 -2.89 14.60 1.65
N SER A 235 -2.74 14.28 0.37
CA SER A 235 -1.47 14.35 -0.35
C SER A 235 -1.67 15.02 -1.71
N ASP A 236 -0.73 15.88 -2.07
CA ASP A 236 -0.64 16.56 -3.37
C ASP A 236 -0.15 15.65 -4.52
N TYR A 237 0.23 14.41 -4.20
CA TYR A 237 0.75 13.45 -5.16
C TYR A 237 -0.22 13.06 -6.29
N TYR A 238 -1.53 13.14 -6.06
CA TYR A 238 -2.54 12.86 -7.08
C TYR A 238 -3.41 14.10 -7.33
N LEU A 239 -3.63 14.41 -8.60
CA LEU A 239 -4.62 15.39 -9.01
C LEU A 239 -6.03 14.86 -8.72
N SER A 240 -6.94 15.77 -8.37
CA SER A 240 -8.34 15.39 -8.15
C SER A 240 -8.93 14.82 -9.43
N ARG A 241 -9.87 13.88 -9.27
CA ARG A 241 -10.49 13.25 -10.43
C ARG A 241 -11.30 14.26 -11.22
N GLU A 242 -11.97 15.17 -10.54
CA GLU A 242 -12.74 16.27 -11.11
C GLU A 242 -11.85 17.17 -11.99
N TYR A 243 -10.62 17.46 -11.53
CA TYR A 243 -9.64 18.21 -12.32
C TYR A 243 -9.13 17.43 -13.53
N VAL A 244 -8.88 16.13 -13.41
CA VAL A 244 -8.38 15.31 -14.53
C VAL A 244 -9.47 15.10 -15.58
N ASP A 245 -10.71 14.85 -15.16
CA ASP A 245 -11.83 14.52 -16.03
C ASP A 245 -12.21 15.69 -16.97
N GLN A 246 -11.85 16.94 -16.63
CA GLN A 246 -12.06 18.09 -17.54
C GLN A 246 -11.23 18.01 -18.84
N TYR A 247 -10.17 17.19 -18.85
CA TYR A 247 -9.28 16.99 -20.00
C TYR A 247 -9.55 15.68 -20.76
N ALA A 248 -10.56 14.90 -20.37
CA ALA A 248 -10.80 13.56 -20.93
C ALA A 248 -10.97 13.55 -22.45
N ASP A 249 -11.55 14.61 -23.02
CA ASP A 249 -11.86 14.74 -24.45
C ASP A 249 -10.94 15.74 -25.19
N GLU A 250 -9.86 16.21 -24.55
CA GLU A 250 -8.96 17.21 -25.13
C GLU A 250 -8.21 16.68 -26.36
N VAL A 251 -7.78 15.42 -26.31
CA VAL A 251 -7.12 14.75 -27.44
C VAL A 251 -8.19 14.14 -28.34
N LYS A 252 -8.45 14.79 -29.49
CA LYS A 252 -9.33 14.24 -30.52
C LYS A 252 -8.87 12.83 -30.88
N ALA A 253 -9.72 11.84 -30.66
CA ALA A 253 -9.48 10.48 -31.13
C ALA A 253 -9.11 10.55 -32.62
N ARG A 254 -7.98 9.94 -32.99
CA ARG A 254 -7.52 9.86 -34.38
C ARG A 254 -8.68 9.28 -35.17
N ARG A 255 -9.24 10.05 -36.11
CA ARG A 255 -10.31 9.55 -36.99
C ARG A 255 -9.79 8.26 -37.63
N PRO A 256 -10.54 7.16 -37.64
CA PRO A 256 -10.15 6.02 -38.45
C PRO A 256 -9.99 6.54 -39.87
N SER A 257 -8.78 6.41 -40.41
CA SER A 257 -8.48 6.88 -41.75
C SER A 257 -9.29 6.04 -42.74
N ASN A 258 -10.50 6.50 -43.08
CA ASN A 258 -11.19 6.13 -44.32
C ASN A 258 -10.52 6.88 -45.48
N VAL A 259 -9.20 6.73 -45.60
CA VAL A 259 -8.45 7.18 -46.76
C VAL A 259 -7.93 5.92 -47.41
N ASN A 260 -8.43 5.68 -48.61
CA ASN A 260 -8.00 4.66 -49.55
C ASN A 260 -6.47 4.74 -49.66
N ARG A 261 -5.74 3.88 -48.93
CA ARG A 261 -4.27 3.88 -48.92
C ARG A 261 -3.78 3.33 -50.25
N ASN A 262 -3.13 4.20 -51.03
CA ASN A 262 -2.31 3.79 -52.16
C ASN A 262 -1.06 3.08 -51.60
N PRO A 263 -0.74 1.84 -52.01
CA PRO A 263 0.19 0.98 -51.26
C PRO A 263 1.69 1.31 -51.37
N GLU A 264 2.09 2.47 -51.91
CA GLU A 264 3.51 2.72 -52.22
C GLU A 264 4.21 3.79 -51.37
N ILE A 265 3.54 4.49 -50.46
CA ILE A 265 4.21 5.46 -49.57
C ILE A 265 3.53 5.44 -48.20
N ASP A 266 4.05 4.65 -47.27
CA ASP A 266 3.89 4.82 -45.81
C ASP A 266 4.75 3.75 -45.11
N ASN A 267 6.07 3.93 -45.16
CA ASN A 267 7.02 3.25 -44.28
C ASN A 267 7.71 4.33 -43.46
N GLU A 268 7.04 4.87 -42.46
CA GLU A 268 7.69 5.61 -41.37
C GLU A 268 6.76 5.59 -40.15
N ASP A 269 7.24 4.92 -39.10
CA ASP A 269 6.83 5.04 -37.69
C ASP A 269 5.45 4.52 -37.26
N ALA A 270 5.15 3.27 -37.63
CA ALA A 270 4.17 2.46 -36.90
C ALA A 270 4.91 1.55 -35.90
N ASP A 271 5.11 2.03 -34.67
CA ASP A 271 5.24 1.13 -33.50
C ASP A 271 3.88 0.45 -33.24
N GLU A 272 3.46 -0.39 -34.19
CA GLU A 272 2.28 -1.24 -34.13
C GLU A 272 2.61 -2.43 -33.23
N TRP A 273 2.25 -2.30 -31.95
CA TRP A 273 2.28 -3.42 -31.01
C TRP A 273 1.20 -4.43 -31.41
N GLU A 274 1.58 -5.48 -32.13
CA GLU A 274 0.73 -6.66 -32.29
C GLU A 274 0.61 -7.38 -30.93
N ASP A 275 -0.62 -7.48 -30.41
CA ASP A 275 -0.93 -8.41 -29.33
C ASP A 275 -0.74 -9.83 -29.88
N VAL A 276 0.45 -10.41 -29.65
CA VAL A 276 0.69 -11.82 -29.93
C VAL A 276 -0.27 -12.62 -29.07
N VAL A 277 -1.31 -13.18 -29.69
CA VAL A 277 -2.24 -14.11 -29.06
C VAL A 277 -1.43 -15.30 -28.57
N HIS A 278 -1.10 -15.32 -27.28
CA HIS A 278 -0.57 -16.52 -26.66
C HIS A 278 -1.65 -17.59 -26.72
N GLY A 279 -1.36 -18.65 -27.49
CA GLY A 279 -2.23 -19.80 -27.65
C GLY A 279 -2.69 -20.39 -26.32
N ASP A 280 -3.89 -20.96 -26.35
CA ASP A 280 -4.56 -21.67 -25.27
C ASP A 280 -3.59 -22.44 -24.34
N VAL A 281 -3.74 -22.22 -23.04
CA VAL A 281 -2.93 -22.78 -21.92
C VAL A 281 -2.94 -24.32 -21.88
N ARG A 282 -3.74 -24.97 -22.73
CA ARG A 282 -3.85 -26.42 -22.83
C ARG A 282 -2.77 -27.09 -23.69
N ASN A 283 -1.88 -26.35 -24.34
CA ASN A 283 -0.82 -26.96 -25.16
C ASN A 283 0.55 -26.28 -24.96
N PRO A 284 1.44 -26.82 -24.12
CA PRO A 284 2.71 -26.17 -23.81
C PRO A 284 3.74 -26.43 -24.92
N LYS A 285 4.24 -25.37 -25.57
CA LYS A 285 5.52 -25.43 -26.30
C LYS A 285 6.66 -24.91 -25.41
N PRO A 286 7.90 -25.39 -25.61
CA PRO A 286 8.98 -25.19 -24.64
C PRO A 286 9.53 -23.76 -24.68
N TRP A 287 9.92 -23.28 -23.51
CA TRP A 287 10.47 -21.96 -23.25
C TRP A 287 11.75 -21.71 -24.04
N THR A 288 11.76 -20.68 -24.90
CA THR A 288 12.99 -20.07 -25.40
C THR A 288 13.20 -18.69 -24.78
N ARG A 289 14.40 -18.53 -24.21
CA ARG A 289 14.94 -17.31 -23.61
C ARG A 289 14.82 -16.10 -24.55
N ILE A 290 14.38 -14.96 -24.04
CA ILE A 290 14.58 -13.66 -24.69
C ILE A 290 15.44 -12.80 -23.76
N THR A 291 16.71 -12.69 -24.15
CA THR A 291 17.57 -11.56 -23.82
C THR A 291 17.59 -10.65 -25.03
N SER A 292 17.31 -9.36 -24.89
CA SER A 292 17.66 -8.37 -25.91
C SER A 292 18.23 -7.10 -25.28
N PHE A 293 19.48 -6.86 -25.68
CA PHE A 293 20.26 -5.63 -25.58
C PHE A 293 19.71 -4.58 -26.55
N TRP A 294 19.70 -3.31 -26.18
CA TRP A 294 19.38 -2.19 -27.07
C TRP A 294 20.66 -1.52 -27.57
N ARG A 295 20.84 -1.45 -28.90
CA ARG A 295 21.81 -0.57 -29.58
C ARG A 295 21.03 0.50 -30.34
N ILE A 296 21.28 1.77 -30.01
CA ILE A 296 20.78 2.92 -30.75
C ILE A 296 21.86 3.32 -31.76
N THR A 297 21.56 3.23 -33.06
CA THR A 297 22.37 3.85 -34.12
C THR A 297 21.78 5.20 -34.47
N ARG A 298 22.53 6.28 -34.27
CA ARG A 298 22.22 7.60 -34.84
C ARG A 298 22.62 7.62 -36.32
N LYS A 299 21.81 8.23 -37.19
CA LYS A 299 22.30 8.72 -38.49
C LYS A 299 22.62 10.23 -38.39
N PRO A 300 23.71 10.69 -39.02
CA PRO A 300 24.12 12.10 -39.06
C PRO A 300 23.34 12.85 -40.18
N PRO A 301 23.48 14.19 -40.27
CA PRO A 301 22.45 15.08 -40.84
C PRO A 301 22.28 15.01 -42.35
#